data_AF-A0A2U3HY74-F1
#
_entry.id   AF-A0A2U3HY74-F1
#
_cell.length_a   1.000
_cell.length_b   1.000
_cell.length_c   1.000
_cell.angle_alpha   90.00
_cell.angle_beta   90.00
_cell.angle_gamma   90.00
#
_symmetry.space_group_name_H-M   'P 1'
#
loop_
_entity.id
_entity.type
_entity.pdbx_description
1 polymer ?
#
loop_
_entity_poly.entity_id
_entity_poly.type
_entity_poly.pdbx_seq_one_letter_code
_entity_poly.pdbx_strand_id
1 'polypeptide(L)' 'MLSLVVGSETDPWMPLDDARTLAQRWNSAFVNLGDAGHINTSAGFGPWPLAKHFVETLARRAAPEYEEEEQRAYG' A
#
# COMPACT_ATOMS: atom_id res chain seq x y z
N MET A 1 -4.92 -1.75 13.55
CA MET A 1 -4.10 -2.73 12.81
C MET A 1 -3.43 -1.98 11.67
N LEU A 2 -2.13 -2.18 11.43
CA LEU A 2 -1.42 -1.49 10.33
C LEU A 2 -1.66 -2.23 9.02
N SER A 3 -2.68 -1.80 8.28
CA SER A 3 -3.03 -2.39 6.99
C SER A 3 -3.49 -1.30 6.03
N LEU A 4 -3.22 -1.50 4.75
CA LEU A 4 -3.53 -0.58 3.66
C LEU A 4 -4.11 -1.38 2.50
N VAL A 5 -5.21 -0.91 1.93
CA VAL A 5 -5.77 -1.38 0.67
C VAL A 5 -5.53 -0.31 -0.39
N VAL A 6 -5.06 -0.74 -1.56
CA VAL A 6 -4.83 0.14 -2.71
C VAL A 6 -5.82 -0.27 -3.80
N GLY A 7 -6.59 0.69 -4.31
CA GLY A 7 -7.59 0.48 -5.36
C GLY A 7 -7.38 1.42 -6.55
N SER A 8 -8.05 1.11 -7.65
CA SER A 8 -8.02 1.84 -8.91
C SER A 8 -9.45 2.14 -9.37
N GLU A 9 -9.64 3.27 -10.05
CA GLU A 9 -10.93 3.69 -10.60
C GLU A 9 -11.30 2.93 -11.87
N THR A 10 -10.29 2.37 -12.56
CA THR A 10 -10.44 1.69 -13.85
C THR A 10 -10.15 0.19 -13.77
N ASP A 11 -10.20 -0.38 -12.57
CA ASP A 11 -10.09 -1.82 -12.35
C ASP A 11 -11.34 -2.55 -12.89
N PRO A 12 -11.21 -3.42 -13.90
CA PRO A 12 -12.36 -4.10 -14.49
C PRO A 12 -12.92 -5.25 -13.63
N TRP A 13 -12.20 -5.66 -12.58
CA TRP A 13 -12.58 -6.78 -11.72
C TRP A 13 -13.00 -6.34 -10.31
N MET A 14 -12.52 -5.19 -9.85
CA MET A 14 -12.82 -4.66 -8.52
C MET A 14 -13.20 -3.18 -8.60
N PRO A 15 -14.50 -2.84 -8.64
CA PRO A 15 -14.95 -1.45 -8.58
C PRO A 15 -14.37 -0.71 -7.36
N LEU A 16 -14.04 0.57 -7.53
CA LEU A 16 -13.40 1.36 -6.47
C LEU A 16 -14.21 1.38 -5.17
N ASP A 17 -15.54 1.46 -5.26
CA ASP A 17 -16.42 1.50 -4.09
C ASP A 17 -16.42 0.17 -3.32
N ASP A 18 -16.27 -0.96 -4.02
CA ASP A 18 -16.13 -2.28 -3.40
C ASP A 18 -14.77 -2.41 -2.70
N ALA A 19 -13.69 -1.95 -3.35
CA ALA A 19 -12.36 -1.89 -2.74
C ALA A 19 -12.33 -1.00 -1.50
N ARG A 20 -13.02 0.16 -1.53
CA ARG A 20 -13.17 1.06 -0.38
C ARG A 20 -13.98 0.39 0.74
N THR A 21 -15.07 -0.28 0.40
CA THR A 21 -15.89 -1.03 1.36
C THR A 21 -15.08 -2.13 2.04
N LEU A 22 -14.22 -2.83 1.28
CA LEU A 22 -13.33 -3.85 1.80
C LEU A 22 -12.32 -3.27 2.80
N ALA A 23 -11.70 -2.13 2.46
CA ALA A 23 -10.79 -1.42 3.35
C ALA A 23 -11.47 -1.02 4.67
N GLN A 24 -12.69 -0.52 4.61
CA GLN A 24 -13.48 -0.19 5.81
C GLN A 24 -13.77 -1.42 6.65
N ARG A 25 -14.19 -2.53 6.03
CA ARG A 25 -14.48 -3.79 6.73
C ARG A 25 -13.25 -4.37 7.43
N TRP A 26 -12.08 -4.21 6.83
CA TRP A 26 -10.81 -4.63 7.42
C TRP A 26 -10.19 -3.61 8.37
N ASN A 27 -10.84 -2.46 8.56
CA ASN A 27 -10.30 -1.34 9.34
C ASN A 27 -8.89 -0.94 8.85
N SER A 28 -8.70 -0.98 7.54
CA SER A 28 -7.48 -0.63 6.82
C SER A 28 -7.54 0.80 6.31
N ALA A 29 -6.37 1.43 6.16
CA ALA A 29 -6.28 2.62 5.33
C ALA A 29 -6.63 2.28 3.88
N PHE A 30 -7.07 3.29 3.12
CA PHE A 30 -7.38 3.14 1.70
C PHE A 30 -6.62 4.18 0.87
N VAL A 31 -5.99 3.74 -0.22
CA VAL A 31 -5.35 4.61 -1.21
C VAL A 31 -6.00 4.36 -2.57
N ASN A 32 -6.46 5.43 -3.20
CA ASN A 32 -6.93 5.42 -4.58
C ASN A 32 -5.79 5.84 -5.51
N LEU A 33 -5.45 5.01 -6.50
CA LEU A 33 -4.44 5.33 -7.53
C LEU A 33 -5.01 6.05 -8.76
N GLY A 34 -6.32 6.30 -8.81
CA GLY A 34 -6.96 6.87 -9.99
C GLY A 34 -7.04 5.85 -11.12
N ASP A 35 -6.73 6.28 -12.34
CA ASP A 35 -6.69 5.41 -13.52
C ASP A 35 -5.42 4.53 -13.55
N ALA A 36 -5.54 3.34 -12.95
CA ALA A 36 -4.42 2.42 -12.77
C ALA A 36 -4.73 0.98 -13.25
N GLY A 37 -5.86 0.77 -13.94
CA GLY A 37 -6.31 -0.57 -14.34
C GLY A 37 -6.39 -1.51 -13.13
N HIS A 38 -5.96 -2.76 -13.29
CA HIS A 38 -5.93 -3.75 -12.19
C HIS A 38 -4.60 -3.83 -11.44
N ILE A 39 -3.77 -2.77 -11.50
CA ILE A 39 -2.51 -2.68 -10.72
C ILE A 39 -1.63 -3.93 -10.87
N ASN A 40 -1.55 -4.45 -12.09
CA ASN A 40 -0.74 -5.62 -12.42
C ASN A 40 0.36 -5.24 -13.43
N THR A 41 1.20 -6.19 -13.79
CA THR A 41 2.29 -5.96 -14.76
C THR A 41 1.79 -5.47 -16.12
N SER A 42 0.66 -5.98 -16.60
CA SER A 42 0.04 -5.52 -17.87
C SER A 42 -0.51 -4.10 -17.81
N ALA A 43 -0.90 -3.62 -16.63
CA ALA A 43 -1.33 -2.24 -16.39
C ALA A 43 -0.15 -1.29 -16.14
N GLY A 44 1.10 -1.76 -16.27
CA GLY A 44 2.31 -0.96 -16.07
C GLY A 44 2.92 -1.06 -14.68
N PHE A 45 2.33 -1.85 -13.77
CA PHE A 45 2.80 -2.03 -12.39
C PHE A 45 3.76 -3.22 -12.26
N GLY A 46 4.82 -3.22 -13.08
CA GLY A 46 5.94 -4.16 -12.95
C GLY A 46 6.86 -3.74 -11.80
N PRO A 47 7.94 -2.99 -12.08
CA PRO A 47 8.62 -2.24 -11.04
C PRO A 47 7.65 -1.21 -10.43
N TRP A 48 7.31 -1.36 -9.16
CA TRP A 48 6.37 -0.49 -8.47
C TRP A 48 7.01 0.16 -7.23
N PRO A 49 7.85 1.21 -7.42
CA PRO A 49 8.54 1.87 -6.32
C PRO A 49 7.60 2.42 -5.23
N LEU A 50 6.40 2.85 -5.62
CA LEU A 50 5.40 3.34 -4.69
C LEU A 50 4.91 2.24 -3.72
N ALA A 51 4.72 1.00 -4.18
CA ALA A 51 4.40 -0.11 -3.28
C ALA A 51 5.50 -0.36 -2.25
N LYS A 52 6.77 -0.27 -2.65
CA LYS A 52 7.90 -0.36 -1.72
C LYS A 52 7.80 0.71 -0.63
N HIS A 53 7.48 1.95 -1.00
CA HIS A 53 7.30 3.05 -0.05
C HIS A 53 6.14 2.81 0.94
N PHE A 54 5.02 2.23 0.48
CA PHE A 54 3.91 1.87 1.36
C PHE A 54 4.31 0.80 2.37
N VAL A 55 4.98 -0.27 1.92
CA VAL A 55 5.45 -1.34 2.79
C VAL A 55 6.43 -0.82 3.83
N GLU A 56 7.41 -0.01 3.42
CA GLU A 56 8.37 0.60 4.35
C GLU A 56 7.69 1.49 5.39
N THR A 57 6.68 2.28 4.98
CA THR A 57 5.93 3.14 5.89
C THR A 57 5.12 2.32 6.90
N LEU A 58 4.52 1.21 6.47
CA LEU A 58 3.83 0.30 7.37
C LEU A 58 4.81 -0.42 8.31
N ALA A 59 5.98 -0.83 7.81
CA ALA A 59 7.01 -1.51 8.60
C ALA A 59 7.55 -0.62 9.72
N ARG A 60 7.91 0.64 9.41
CA ARG A 60 8.35 1.63 10.42
C ARG A 60 7.32 1.86 11.52
N ARG A 61 6.04 1.87 11.15
CA ARG A 61 4.95 2.04 12.13
C ARG A 61 4.70 0.79 12.97
N ALA A 62 4.97 -0.40 12.42
CA ALA A 62 4.72 -1.67 13.09
C ALA A 62 5.80 -2.01 14.10
N ALA A 63 7.03 -1.60 13.81
CA ALA A 63 8.18 -1.83 14.67
C ALA A 63 9.07 -0.57 14.63
N PRO A 64 8.80 0.43 15.49
CA PRO A 64 9.58 1.67 15.54
C PRO A 64 11.06 1.44 15.90
N GLU A 65 11.39 0.27 16.48
CA GLU A 65 12.73 -0.10 16.97
C GLU A 65 13.74 -0.38 15.82
N TYR A 66 13.29 -0.62 14.58
CA TYR A 66 14.19 -0.94 13.46
C TYR A 66 15.12 0.21 13.03
N GLU A 67 14.74 1.47 13.27
CA GLU A 67 15.59 2.63 12.89
C GLU A 67 16.60 3.01 13.98
N GLU A 68 16.32 2.72 15.25
CA GLU A 68 17.22 3.06 16.37
C GLU A 68 18.48 2.18 16.37
N GLU A 69 18.38 0.90 16.01
CA GLU A 69 19.53 -0.01 15.94
C GLU A 69 20.46 0.30 14.77
N GLU A 70 19.93 0.65 13.60
CA GLU A 70 20.74 0.97 12.42
C GLU A 70 21.47 2.32 12.57
N GLN A 71 20.82 3.33 13.17
CA GLN A 71 21.47 4.62 13.50
C GLN A 71 22.51 4.50 14.61
N ARG A 72 22.34 3.57 15.56
CA ARG A 72 23.31 3.29 16.63
C ARG A 72 24.51 2.45 16.17
N ALA A 73 24.34 1.61 15.15
CA ALA A 73 25.40 0.77 14.60
C ALA A 73 26.35 1.53 13.66
N TYR A 74 25.88 2.63 13.06
CA TYR A 74 26.64 3.43 12.07
C TYR A 74 26.85 4.91 12.46
N GLY A 75 26.47 5.32 13.67
CA GLY A 75 26.75 6.65 14.26
C GLY A 75 27.84 6.60 15.31
#